data_AF-A0A674A4U7-F1
#
_entry.id   AF-A0A674A4U7-F1
#
_cell.length_a   1.000
_cell.length_b   1.000
_cell.length_c   1.000
_cell.angle_alpha   90.00
_cell.angle_beta   90.00
_cell.angle_gamma   90.00
#
_symmetry.space_group_name_H-M   'P 1'
#
loop_
_entity.id
_entity.type
_entity.pdbx_description
1 polymer ?
#
loop_
_entity_poly.entity_id
_entity_poly.type
_entity_poly.pdbx_seq_one_letter_code
_entity_poly.pdbx_strand_id
1 'polypeptide(L)'
;MEEDTYKQSICYGFMKLMRYICQQNSSGESKAAFTVVIESKSTADSWFDVTVAYYLPTEYQAQPPQPSDIEINSYVPLYRSRAFAGATNEVTIINEIRTMAEVLDSPAICVNGSFIVAGYKHPEAVNRQNEIWFLEQP
;
A
#
# COMPACT_ATOMS: atom_id res chain seq x y z
N MET A 1 -24.53 -4.06 -7.26
CA MET A 1 -23.60 -3.39 -6.34
C MET A 1 -22.76 -4.50 -5.77
N GLU A 2 -21.65 -4.81 -6.43
CA GLU A 2 -20.73 -5.85 -5.97
C GLU A 2 -19.89 -5.19 -4.87
N GLU A 3 -19.85 -5.78 -3.68
CA GLU A 3 -18.98 -5.32 -2.60
C GLU A 3 -17.53 -5.37 -3.10
N ASP A 4 -16.93 -4.19 -3.34
CA ASP A 4 -15.49 -4.06 -3.61
C ASP A 4 -14.73 -4.45 -2.34
N THR A 5 -14.44 -5.74 -2.18
CA THR A 5 -13.63 -6.21 -1.05
C THR A 5 -12.22 -5.66 -1.18
N TYR A 6 -11.56 -5.36 -0.05
CA TYR A 6 -10.17 -4.88 0.00
C TYR A 6 -9.25 -5.74 -0.88
N LYS A 7 -9.45 -7.06 -0.86
CA LYS A 7 -8.71 -8.01 -1.70
C LYS A 7 -8.92 -7.78 -3.20
N GLN A 8 -10.14 -7.54 -3.65
CA GLN A 8 -10.43 -7.28 -5.07
C GLN A 8 -9.75 -5.98 -5.53
N SER A 9 -9.81 -4.91 -4.73
CA SER A 9 -9.15 -3.65 -5.06
C SER A 9 -7.64 -3.81 -5.17
N ILE A 10 -7.02 -4.59 -4.26
CA ILE A 10 -5.59 -4.91 -4.36
C ILE A 10 -5.27 -5.67 -5.64
N CYS A 11 -6.01 -6.73 -5.94
CA CYS A 11 -5.79 -7.54 -7.14
C CYS A 11 -5.88 -6.69 -8.40
N TYR A 12 -6.88 -5.81 -8.49
CA TYR A 12 -7.06 -4.91 -9.63
C TYR A 12 -5.93 -3.89 -9.78
N GLY A 13 -5.54 -3.23 -8.68
CA GLY A 13 -4.42 -2.29 -8.67
C GLY A 13 -3.09 -2.98 -9.01
N PHE A 14 -2.85 -4.18 -8.48
CA PHE A 14 -1.66 -4.97 -8.79
C PHE A 14 -1.59 -5.32 -10.29
N MET A 15 -2.71 -5.72 -10.92
CA MET A 15 -2.72 -5.98 -12.36
C MET A 15 -2.35 -4.75 -13.19
N LYS A 16 -2.79 -3.54 -12.80
CA LYS A 16 -2.40 -2.29 -13.46
C LYS A 16 -0.90 -2.01 -13.31
N LEU A 17 -0.36 -2.15 -12.10
CA LEU A 17 1.07 -1.98 -11.84
C LEU A 17 1.93 -3.00 -12.61
N MET A 18 1.50 -4.26 -12.67
CA MET A 18 2.22 -5.30 -13.40
C MET A 18 2.29 -5.01 -14.90
N ARG A 19 1.25 -4.40 -15.49
CA ARG A 19 1.33 -3.94 -16.89
C ARG A 19 2.43 -2.90 -17.07
N TYR A 20 2.49 -1.90 -16.18
CA TYR A 20 3.54 -0.89 -16.20
C TYR A 20 4.95 -1.50 -15.99
N ILE A 21 5.12 -2.39 -15.01
CA ILE A 21 6.43 -2.99 -14.67
C ILE A 21 6.89 -3.98 -15.76
N CYS A 22 5.99 -4.82 -16.27
CA CYS A 22 6.29 -5.90 -17.21
C CYS A 22 6.08 -5.52 -18.68
N GLN A 23 6.59 -4.36 -19.12
CA GLN A 23 6.73 -3.95 -20.53
C GLN A 23 5.60 -3.14 -21.19
N GLN A 24 4.59 -2.64 -20.47
CA GLN A 24 3.79 -1.49 -20.96
C GLN A 24 4.36 -0.17 -20.45
N ASN A 25 5.66 0.02 -20.66
CA ASN A 25 6.35 1.27 -20.43
C ASN A 25 7.36 1.50 -21.57
N SER A 26 7.77 2.73 -21.81
CA SER A 26 8.60 3.10 -22.97
C SER A 26 9.99 2.45 -23.03
N SER A 27 10.41 1.72 -21.98
CA SER A 27 11.74 1.10 -21.89
C SER A 27 11.79 -0.40 -22.22
N GLY A 28 10.66 -1.12 -22.15
CA GLY A 28 10.59 -2.54 -22.50
C GLY A 28 11.36 -3.51 -21.59
N GLU A 29 11.97 -3.07 -20.49
CA GLU A 29 12.66 -3.93 -19.51
C GLU A 29 11.80 -4.22 -18.27
N SER A 30 11.90 -5.45 -17.73
CA SER A 30 11.22 -5.89 -16.52
C SER A 30 12.24 -6.21 -15.42
N LYS A 31 12.42 -5.30 -14.45
CA LYS A 31 13.31 -5.51 -13.30
C LYS A 31 12.77 -4.79 -12.08
N ALA A 32 12.24 -5.52 -11.09
CA ALA A 32 12.13 -5.02 -9.72
C ALA A 32 11.77 -6.07 -8.65
N ALA A 33 12.30 -5.82 -7.45
CA ALA A 33 11.76 -6.34 -6.19
C ALA A 33 10.49 -5.56 -5.83
N PHE A 34 9.42 -6.27 -5.45
CA PHE A 34 8.11 -5.67 -5.23
C PHE A 34 7.97 -5.18 -3.78
N THR A 35 7.70 -3.88 -3.61
CA THR A 35 7.06 -3.38 -2.39
C THR A 35 5.67 -2.90 -2.79
N VAL A 36 4.64 -3.66 -2.41
CA VAL A 36 3.25 -3.28 -2.65
C VAL A 36 2.83 -2.41 -1.46
N VAL A 37 2.55 -1.15 -1.75
CA VAL A 37 2.09 -0.16 -0.78
C VAL A 37 0.59 -0.01 -1.00
N ILE A 38 -0.21 -0.38 -0.02
CA ILE A 38 -1.67 -0.25 -0.10
C ILE A 38 -2.07 0.89 0.79
N GLU A 39 -2.33 2.06 0.21
CA GLU A 39 -2.94 3.17 0.94
C GLU A 39 -4.44 2.94 0.99
N SER A 40 -5.01 2.91 2.20
CA SER A 40 -6.45 2.85 2.38
C SER A 40 -6.88 3.95 3.33
N LYS A 41 -7.94 4.67 2.95
CA LYS A 41 -8.62 5.59 3.86
C LYS A 41 -9.80 4.85 4.47
N SER A 42 -9.76 4.67 5.79
CA SER A 42 -10.95 4.22 6.52
C SER A 42 -11.63 5.44 7.11
N THR A 43 -12.96 5.50 6.98
CA THR A 43 -13.79 6.30 7.89
C THR A 43 -14.44 5.36 8.91
N ALA A 44 -15.13 5.91 9.91
CA ALA A 44 -15.80 5.13 10.97
C ALA A 44 -16.78 4.07 10.43
N ASP A 45 -17.35 4.27 9.24
CA ASP A 45 -18.44 3.46 8.71
C ASP A 45 -18.09 2.67 7.44
N SER A 46 -16.86 2.79 6.91
CA SER A 46 -16.52 2.24 5.58
C SER A 46 -15.04 2.34 5.21
N TRP A 47 -14.56 1.34 4.45
CA TRP A 47 -13.29 1.37 3.73
C TRP A 47 -13.53 2.09 2.39
N PHE A 48 -12.95 3.27 2.19
CA PHE A 48 -13.06 3.97 0.91
C PHE A 48 -11.67 4.25 0.34
N ASP A 49 -11.51 3.93 -0.95
CA ASP A 49 -10.34 4.18 -1.78
C ASP A 49 -9.07 3.42 -1.38
N VAL A 50 -8.89 2.26 -1.99
CA VAL A 50 -7.65 1.47 -1.93
C VAL A 50 -6.75 1.90 -3.10
N THR A 51 -5.64 2.55 -2.78
CA THR A 51 -4.59 2.86 -3.75
C THR A 51 -3.48 1.84 -3.62
N VAL A 52 -3.17 1.14 -4.71
CA VAL A 52 -2.03 0.22 -4.78
C VAL A 52 -0.89 0.95 -5.46
N ALA A 53 0.22 1.08 -4.75
CA ALA A 53 1.42 1.76 -5.20
C ALA A 53 2.61 0.80 -5.16
N TYR A 54 3.65 1.19 -5.89
CA TYR A 54 4.89 0.46 -6.03
C TYR A 54 6.06 1.42 -5.93
N TYR A 55 7.08 1.03 -5.16
CA TYR A 55 8.31 1.79 -5.07
C TYR A 55 9.13 1.61 -6.35
N LEU A 56 9.23 2.67 -7.15
CA LEU A 56 10.05 2.67 -8.36
C LEU A 56 11.54 2.57 -8.00
N PRO A 57 12.33 1.67 -8.63
CA PRO A 57 13.75 1.53 -8.36
C PRO A 57 14.50 2.84 -8.59
N THR A 58 15.50 3.10 -7.75
CA THR A 58 16.23 4.37 -7.71
C THR A 58 16.78 4.78 -9.08
N GLU A 59 17.22 3.82 -9.91
CA GLU A 59 17.72 4.06 -11.27
C GLU A 59 16.68 4.70 -12.21
N TYR A 60 15.38 4.48 -11.98
CA TYR A 60 14.30 5.06 -12.77
C TYR A 60 13.65 6.28 -12.09
N GLN A 61 13.97 6.60 -10.85
CA GLN A 61 13.29 7.71 -10.13
C GLN A 61 13.57 9.09 -10.74
N ALA A 62 14.77 9.30 -11.30
CA ALA A 62 15.10 10.56 -11.96
C ALA A 62 14.33 10.77 -13.27
N GLN A 63 14.01 9.68 -13.97
CA GLN A 63 13.29 9.69 -15.23
C GLN A 63 12.37 8.47 -15.31
N PRO A 64 11.20 8.51 -14.64
CA PRO A 64 10.28 7.39 -14.62
C PRO A 64 9.73 7.12 -16.03
N PRO A 65 9.64 5.85 -16.47
CA PRO A 65 8.96 5.50 -17.70
C PRO A 65 7.52 6.04 -17.70
N GLN A 66 7.05 6.56 -18.84
CA GLN A 66 5.71 7.14 -18.92
C GLN A 66 4.64 6.04 -18.77
N PRO A 67 3.71 6.18 -17.79
CA PRO A 67 2.62 5.23 -17.61
C PRO A 67 1.47 5.50 -18.59
N SER A 68 0.67 4.49 -18.91
CA SER A 68 -0.58 4.65 -19.67
C SER A 68 -1.81 4.81 -18.77
N ASP A 69 -1.85 4.06 -17.66
CA ASP A 69 -3.06 3.85 -16.84
C ASP A 69 -2.84 4.10 -15.33
N ILE A 70 -1.67 4.60 -14.93
CA ILE A 70 -1.29 4.86 -13.53
C ILE A 70 -0.67 6.26 -13.38
N GLU A 71 -0.66 6.78 -12.17
CA GLU A 71 -0.05 8.08 -11.85
C GLU A 71 1.32 7.91 -11.19
N ILE A 72 2.22 8.87 -11.39
CA ILE A 72 3.52 8.94 -10.71
C ILE A 72 3.42 9.99 -9.61
N ASN A 73 3.73 9.60 -8.38
CA ASN A 73 3.79 10.51 -7.23
C ASN A 73 5.23 10.61 -6.71
N SER A 74 5.69 11.82 -6.40
CA SER A 74 7.02 12.12 -5.86
C SER A 74 7.01 12.47 -4.37
N TYR A 75 5.85 12.37 -3.71
CA TYR A 75 5.67 12.73 -2.31
C TYR A 75 6.30 11.70 -1.35
N VAL A 76 7.18 12.17 -0.46
CA VAL A 76 7.84 11.37 0.58
C VAL A 76 7.50 11.93 1.96
N PRO A 77 6.33 11.62 2.52
CA PRO A 77 6.00 12.06 3.87
C PRO A 77 6.72 11.20 4.91
N LEU A 78 6.80 11.74 6.13
CA LEU A 78 7.30 11.00 7.28
C LEU A 78 6.20 10.09 7.81
N TYR A 79 6.55 8.83 8.06
CA TYR A 79 5.64 7.81 8.56
C TYR A 79 6.14 7.19 9.85
N ARG A 80 5.22 6.87 10.76
CA ARG A 80 5.47 5.93 11.85
C ARG A 80 5.02 4.54 11.42
N SER A 81 5.93 3.56 11.49
CA SER A 81 5.66 2.18 11.05
C SER A 81 5.63 1.16 12.18
N ARG A 82 4.87 0.08 11.98
CA ARG A 82 4.85 -1.10 12.84
C ARG A 82 4.89 -2.37 11.97
N ALA A 83 5.83 -3.25 12.25
CA ALA A 83 5.93 -4.55 11.60
C ALA A 83 4.96 -5.57 12.20
N PHE A 84 4.36 -6.40 11.33
CA PHE A 84 3.49 -7.52 11.72
C PHE A 84 3.64 -8.69 10.75
N ALA A 85 3.35 -9.90 11.25
CA ALA A 85 3.48 -11.13 10.48
C ALA A 85 2.11 -11.70 10.06
N GLY A 86 2.08 -12.41 8.93
CA GLY A 86 0.91 -13.16 8.49
C GLY A 86 0.18 -12.54 7.29
N ALA A 87 -1.08 -12.93 7.12
CA ALA A 87 -1.91 -12.46 6.01
C ALA A 87 -2.44 -11.04 6.25
N THR A 88 -2.55 -10.25 5.19
CA THR A 88 -3.13 -8.90 5.23
C THR A 88 -4.58 -8.95 4.77
N ASN A 89 -5.51 -8.87 5.72
CA ASN A 89 -6.95 -8.72 5.50
C ASN A 89 -7.52 -7.63 6.43
N GLU A 90 -8.79 -7.28 6.21
CA GLU A 90 -9.49 -6.21 6.92
C GLU A 90 -9.41 -6.36 8.45
N VAL A 91 -9.59 -7.58 8.96
CA VAL A 91 -9.53 -7.87 10.40
C VAL A 91 -8.13 -7.65 10.96
N THR A 92 -7.10 -8.19 10.29
CA THR A 92 -5.71 -8.02 10.72
C THR A 92 -5.29 -6.55 10.67
N ILE A 93 -5.71 -5.81 9.64
CA ILE A 93 -5.38 -4.40 9.48
C ILE A 93 -6.02 -3.57 10.58
N ILE A 94 -7.31 -3.77 10.88
CA ILE A 94 -8.00 -3.07 11.99
C ILE A 94 -7.29 -3.34 13.32
N ASN A 95 -6.86 -4.57 13.57
CA ASN A 95 -6.16 -4.90 14.81
C ASN A 95 -4.81 -4.19 14.92
N GLU A 96 -4.04 -4.10 13.84
CA GLU A 96 -2.78 -3.36 13.85
C GLU A 96 -3.00 -1.84 13.99
N ILE A 97 -4.07 -1.28 13.40
CA ILE A 97 -4.46 0.13 13.59
C ILE A 97 -4.77 0.42 15.06
N ARG A 98 -5.58 -0.42 15.70
CA ARG A 98 -5.93 -0.27 17.13
C ARG A 98 -4.68 -0.37 18.00
N THR A 99 -3.83 -1.37 17.74
CA THR A 99 -2.59 -1.56 18.48
C THR A 99 -1.67 -0.34 18.34
N MET A 100 -1.57 0.25 17.14
CA MET A 100 -0.79 1.46 16.94
C MET A 100 -1.37 2.66 17.71
N ALA A 101 -2.68 2.85 17.68
CA ALA A 101 -3.34 3.94 18.40
C ALA A 101 -3.13 3.84 19.91
N GLU A 102 -3.13 2.63 20.47
CA GLU A 102 -2.79 2.37 21.88
C GLU A 102 -1.33 2.71 22.18
N VAL A 103 -0.39 2.25 21.34
CA VAL A 103 1.06 2.52 21.53
C VAL A 103 1.39 4.01 21.41
N LEU A 104 0.69 4.72 20.52
CA LEU A 104 0.89 6.15 20.29
C LEU A 104 0.05 7.05 21.21
N ASP A 105 -0.81 6.48 22.07
CA ASP A 105 -1.81 7.20 22.86
C ASP A 105 -2.60 8.22 22.04
N SER A 106 -2.99 7.82 20.82
CA SER A 106 -3.61 8.69 19.83
C SER A 106 -4.81 8.01 19.17
N PRO A 107 -6.00 8.08 19.81
CA PRO A 107 -7.22 7.46 19.28
C PRO A 107 -7.69 8.11 17.96
N ALA A 108 -7.22 9.32 17.64
CA ALA A 108 -7.53 10.01 16.38
C ALA A 108 -7.07 9.23 15.13
N ILE A 109 -6.01 8.41 15.27
CA ILE A 109 -5.50 7.54 14.19
C ILE A 109 -6.55 6.53 13.76
N CYS A 110 -7.34 5.99 14.70
CA CYS A 110 -8.40 5.03 14.41
C CYS A 110 -9.63 5.65 13.71
N VAL A 111 -9.84 6.95 13.85
CA VAL A 111 -11.10 7.61 13.44
C VAL A 111 -10.96 8.32 12.10
N ASN A 112 -9.78 8.86 11.77
CA ASN A 112 -9.56 9.71 10.58
C ASN A 112 -8.22 9.45 9.85
N GLY A 113 -7.48 8.39 10.19
CA GLY A 113 -6.14 8.17 9.64
C GLY A 113 -6.14 7.56 8.25
N SER A 114 -5.50 8.21 7.27
CA SER A 114 -4.92 7.50 6.12
C SER A 114 -3.79 6.61 6.64
N PHE A 115 -3.81 5.33 6.28
CA PHE A 115 -2.72 4.41 6.58
C PHE A 115 -2.27 3.69 5.33
N ILE A 116 -1.06 3.16 5.39
CA ILE A 116 -0.46 2.35 4.35
C ILE A 116 -0.18 0.96 4.91
N VAL A 117 -0.50 -0.08 4.15
CA VAL A 117 -0.03 -1.44 4.39
C VAL A 117 1.08 -1.74 3.38
N ALA A 118 2.29 -1.94 3.87
CA ALA A 118 3.45 -2.31 3.06
C ALA A 118 3.68 -3.82 3.10
N GLY A 119 3.52 -4.49 1.95
CA GLY A 119 3.84 -5.90 1.77
C GLY A 119 5.14 -6.07 0.99
N TYR A 120 6.11 -6.79 1.57
CA TYR A 120 7.43 -7.02 0.96
C TYR A 120 7.55 -8.34 0.20
N LYS A 121 6.52 -9.20 0.31
CA LYS A 121 6.51 -10.54 -0.30
C LYS A 121 5.18 -10.79 -1.00
N HIS A 122 5.19 -11.76 -1.91
CA HIS A 122 4.00 -12.19 -2.64
C HIS A 122 2.82 -12.51 -1.69
N PRO A 123 1.56 -12.17 -2.03
CA PRO A 123 0.37 -12.45 -1.22
C PRO A 123 0.08 -13.93 -0.88
N GLU A 124 0.86 -14.88 -1.40
CA GLU A 124 0.76 -16.31 -1.09
C GLU A 124 1.98 -16.84 -0.33
N ALA A 125 3.00 -16.01 -0.09
CA ALA A 125 4.22 -16.44 0.59
C ALA A 125 3.95 -16.88 2.04
N VAL A 126 4.66 -17.91 2.50
CA VAL A 126 4.71 -18.30 3.91
C VAL A 126 5.69 -17.36 4.65
N ASN A 127 5.43 -17.05 5.92
CA ASN A 127 6.25 -16.14 6.74
C ASN A 127 6.45 -14.76 6.09
N ARG A 128 5.32 -14.13 5.77
CA ARG A 128 5.28 -12.73 5.36
C ARG A 128 5.53 -11.82 6.54
N GLN A 129 6.45 -10.89 6.35
CA GLN A 129 6.60 -9.69 7.15
C GLN A 129 5.94 -8.58 6.35
N ASN A 130 5.12 -7.78 7.02
CA ASN A 130 4.46 -6.61 6.47
C ASN A 130 4.64 -5.47 7.47
N GLU A 131 4.39 -4.25 7.02
CA GLU A 131 4.32 -3.10 7.90
C GLU A 131 3.02 -2.35 7.70
N ILE A 132 2.54 -1.69 8.75
CA ILE A 132 1.51 -0.67 8.66
C ILE A 132 2.13 0.68 9.00
N TRP A 133 1.88 1.69 8.16
CA TRP A 133 2.46 3.01 8.26
C TRP A 133 1.37 4.06 8.44
N PHE A 134 1.63 5.02 9.33
CA PHE A 134 0.74 6.13 9.62
C PHE A 134 1.46 7.43 9.31
N LEU A 135 0.80 8.30 8.56
CA LEU A 135 1.29 9.65 8.29
C LEU A 135 1.53 10.36 9.63
N GLU A 136 2.75 10.85 9.83
CA GLU A 136 3.03 11.74 10.95
C GLU A 136 2.37 13.08 10.65
N GLN A 137 1.33 13.43 11.41
CA GLN A 137 0.77 14.77 11.35
C GLN A 137 1.74 15.73 12.06
N PRO A 138 2.05 16.89 11.46
CA PRO A 138 2.87 17.92 12.10
C PRO A 138 2.22 18.52 13.35
#